data_AF-A0AAC9Z7Z3-F1
#
_entry.id   AF-A0AAC9Z7Z3-F1
#
_cell.length_a   1.000
_cell.length_b   1.000
_cell.length_c   1.000
_cell.angle_alpha   90.00
_cell.angle_beta   90.00
_cell.angle_gamma   90.00
#
_symmetry.space_group_name_H-M   'P 1'
#
loop_
_entity.id
_entity.type
_entity.pdbx_description
1 polymer ?
#
loop_
_entity_poly.entity_id
_entity_poly.type
_entity_poly.pdbx_seq_one_letter_code
_entity_poly.pdbx_strand_id
1 'polypeptide(L)'
;MTSDATAGAQVDSLDPKGLIRESFCIDGIQNGECRSIFLDWALSLPDGVDSRQAMSALLAEVAADHPDHPMTAVLREGLESAAKPRRRGGWRSRAR
;
A
#
# COMPACT_ATOMS: atom_id res chain seq x y z
N MET A 1 15.48 17.91 20.37
CA MET A 1 14.31 17.04 20.15
C MET A 1 13.89 17.27 18.71
N THR A 2 14.38 16.40 17.84
CA THR A 2 14.41 16.56 16.39
C THR A 2 13.10 16.11 15.75
N SER A 3 12.45 17.05 15.07
CA SER A 3 11.66 16.93 13.82
C SER A 3 10.74 15.70 13.67
N ASP A 4 9.43 15.91 13.86
CA ASP A 4 8.39 14.92 13.51
C ASP A 4 7.35 15.43 12.47
N ALA A 5 7.44 16.70 12.04
CA ALA A 5 6.43 17.31 11.17
C ALA A 5 6.62 17.06 9.65
N THR A 6 7.24 15.94 9.23
CA THR A 6 7.45 15.62 7.80
C THR A 6 6.79 14.31 7.35
N ALA A 7 6.11 13.58 8.23
CA ALA A 7 5.46 12.32 7.88
C ALA A 7 4.19 12.52 7.02
N GLY A 8 3.28 13.42 7.40
CA GLY A 8 1.96 13.56 6.73
C GLY A 8 2.01 14.00 5.27
N ALA A 9 2.91 14.92 4.90
CA ALA A 9 3.03 15.40 3.52
C ALA A 9 3.62 14.34 2.57
N GLN A 10 4.41 13.40 3.09
CA GLN A 10 4.91 12.29 2.29
C GLN A 10 3.82 11.27 2.03
N VAL A 11 2.93 11.01 3.00
CA VAL A 11 1.87 10.00 2.81
C VAL A 11 0.85 10.40 1.74
N ASP A 12 0.48 11.68 1.66
CA ASP A 12 -0.35 12.18 0.56
C ASP A 12 0.28 11.97 -0.82
N SER A 13 1.61 12.02 -0.92
CA SER A 13 2.32 11.73 -2.18
C SER A 13 2.41 10.23 -2.50
N LEU A 14 2.30 9.37 -1.48
CA LEU A 14 2.36 7.91 -1.59
C LEU A 14 0.99 7.29 -1.82
N ASP A 15 -0.09 8.02 -1.54
CA ASP A 15 -1.47 7.68 -1.91
C ASP A 15 -2.12 8.81 -2.72
N PRO A 16 -1.66 9.05 -3.97
CA PRO A 16 -2.06 10.20 -4.78
C PRO A 16 -3.55 10.23 -5.12
N LYS A 17 -4.23 9.08 -5.03
CA LYS A 17 -5.66 8.93 -5.27
C LYS A 17 -6.47 8.85 -3.97
N GLY A 18 -5.82 8.81 -2.80
CA GLY A 18 -6.48 8.62 -1.51
C GLY A 18 -7.10 7.24 -1.29
N LEU A 19 -6.76 6.24 -2.12
CA LEU A 19 -7.40 4.92 -2.13
C LEU A 19 -7.20 4.16 -0.83
N ILE A 20 -5.96 4.18 -0.31
CA ILE A 20 -5.63 3.49 0.94
C ILE A 20 -6.31 4.21 2.09
N ARG A 21 -6.20 5.54 2.15
CA ARG A 21 -6.81 6.33 3.21
C ARG A 21 -8.33 6.19 3.25
N GLU A 22 -8.99 6.28 2.09
CA GLU A 22 -10.44 6.14 1.99
C GLU A 22 -10.93 4.75 2.41
N SER A 23 -10.12 3.70 2.19
CA SER A 23 -10.52 2.35 2.61
C SER A 23 -10.76 2.21 4.11
N PHE A 24 -10.07 2.99 4.95
CA PHE A 24 -10.28 3.01 6.41
C PHE A 24 -11.57 3.72 6.83
N CYS A 25 -12.16 4.51 5.93
CA CYS A 25 -13.44 5.19 6.15
C CYS A 25 -14.64 4.35 5.68
N ILE A 26 -14.43 3.21 5.02
CA ILE A 26 -15.52 2.37 4.50
C ILE A 26 -15.94 1.37 5.58
N ASP A 27 -17.09 1.65 6.20
CA ASP A 27 -17.68 0.76 7.19
C ASP A 27 -17.99 -0.63 6.59
N GLY A 28 -17.49 -1.67 7.25
CA GLY A 28 -17.75 -3.05 6.86
C GLY A 28 -17.05 -3.52 5.58
N ILE A 29 -16.01 -2.81 5.11
CA ILE A 29 -15.19 -3.28 4.00
C ILE A 29 -14.56 -4.64 4.29
N GLN A 30 -14.52 -5.52 3.29
CA GLN A 30 -13.99 -6.87 3.43
C GLN A 30 -12.58 -7.01 2.86
N ASN A 31 -11.88 -8.08 3.26
CA ASN A 31 -10.52 -8.38 2.79
C ASN A 31 -10.40 -8.43 1.25
N GLY A 32 -11.39 -8.97 0.55
CA GLY A 32 -11.38 -9.04 -0.92
C GLY A 32 -11.44 -7.67 -1.59
N GLU A 33 -12.21 -6.75 -1.01
CA GLU A 33 -12.33 -5.36 -1.47
C GLU A 33 -11.05 -4.58 -1.16
N CYS A 34 -10.50 -4.75 0.05
CA CYS A 34 -9.21 -4.16 0.42
C CYS A 34 -8.09 -4.58 -0.54
N ARG A 35 -8.03 -5.85 -0.94
CA ARG A 35 -7.03 -6.34 -1.92
C ARG A 35 -7.20 -5.70 -3.30
N SER A 36 -8.44 -5.44 -3.71
CA SER A 36 -8.74 -4.77 -4.98
C SER A 36 -8.29 -3.31 -4.95
N ILE A 37 -8.61 -2.59 -3.87
CA ILE A 37 -8.17 -1.20 -3.64
C ILE A 37 -6.64 -1.13 -3.57
N PHE A 38 -6.01 -2.02 -2.81
CA PHE A 38 -4.55 -2.12 -2.70
C PHE A 38 -3.87 -2.33 -4.06
N LEU A 39 -4.44 -3.18 -4.92
CA LEU A 39 -3.92 -3.39 -6.26
C LEU A 39 -4.05 -2.13 -7.13
N ASP A 40 -5.20 -1.44 -7.10
CA ASP A 40 -5.40 -0.19 -7.84
C ASP A 40 -4.43 0.91 -7.36
N TRP A 41 -4.20 1.00 -6.05
CA TRP A 41 -3.20 1.87 -5.47
C TRP A 41 -1.80 1.56 -5.98
N ALA A 42 -1.38 0.29 -5.92
CA ALA A 42 -0.05 -0.13 -6.39
C ALA A 42 0.17 0.15 -7.88
N LEU A 43 -0.89 0.08 -8.70
CA LEU A 43 -0.87 0.42 -10.13
C LEU A 43 -0.87 1.93 -10.39
N SER A 44 -1.28 2.73 -9.41
CA SER A 44 -1.36 4.19 -9.50
C SER A 44 -0.10 4.89 -8.98
N LEU A 45 0.87 4.14 -8.44
CA LEU A 45 2.15 4.69 -7.98
C LEU A 45 2.95 5.29 -9.16
N PRO A 46 3.55 6.48 -9.00
CA PRO A 46 4.42 7.05 -10.01
C PRO A 46 5.65 6.18 -10.32
N ASP A 47 6.14 6.27 -11.56
CA ASP A 47 7.38 5.61 -11.96
C ASP A 47 8.56 6.06 -11.09
N GLY A 48 9.34 5.08 -10.59
CA GLY A 48 10.48 5.34 -9.71
C GLY A 48 10.15 5.38 -8.22
N VAL A 49 8.87 5.31 -7.83
CA VAL A 49 8.48 5.13 -6.43
C VAL A 49 8.66 3.66 -6.03
N ASP A 50 9.40 3.41 -4.94
CA ASP A 50 9.50 2.08 -4.35
C ASP A 50 8.20 1.76 -3.61
N SER A 51 7.42 0.83 -4.18
CA SER A 51 6.15 0.41 -3.60
C SER A 51 6.30 -0.19 -2.20
N ARG A 52 7.43 -0.81 -1.88
CA ARG A 52 7.72 -1.33 -0.54
C ARG A 52 7.92 -0.19 0.46
N GLN A 53 8.68 0.83 0.07
CA GLN A 53 8.87 2.02 0.90
C GLN A 53 7.53 2.74 1.10
N ALA A 54 6.74 2.87 0.04
CA ALA A 54 5.42 3.49 0.09
C ALA A 54 4.47 2.75 1.04
N MET A 55 4.35 1.42 0.91
CA MET A 55 3.56 0.58 1.82
C MET A 55 4.02 0.70 3.27
N SER A 56 5.33 0.70 3.51
CA SER A 56 5.88 0.78 4.86
C SER A 56 5.56 2.11 5.53
N ALA A 57 5.60 3.21 4.79
CA ALA A 57 5.24 4.53 5.30
C ALA A 57 3.73 4.62 5.60
N LEU A 58 2.88 4.16 4.67
CA LEU A 58 1.42 4.09 4.88
C LEU A 58 1.07 3.25 6.11
N LEU A 59 1.69 2.08 6.25
CA LEU A 59 1.44 1.19 7.39
C LEU A 59 1.87 1.83 8.71
N ALA A 60 2.98 2.58 8.73
CA ALA A 60 3.44 3.26 9.93
C ALA A 60 2.43 4.31 10.43
N GLU A 61 1.71 4.97 9.52
CA GLU A 61 0.66 5.94 9.88
C GLU A 61 -0.60 5.26 10.41
N VAL A 62 -1.12 4.26 9.70
CA VAL A 62 -2.45 3.71 10.01
C VAL A 62 -2.45 2.56 11.00
N ALA A 63 -1.32 1.86 11.20
CA ALA A 63 -1.31 0.62 11.99
C ALA A 63 -1.56 0.83 13.48
N ALA A 64 -1.26 2.02 14.02
CA ALA A 64 -1.47 2.32 15.44
C ALA A 64 -2.95 2.52 15.75
N ASP A 65 -3.65 3.27 14.90
CA ASP A 65 -5.05 3.63 15.11
C ASP A 65 -6.02 2.55 14.60
N HIS A 66 -5.60 1.77 13.59
CA HIS A 66 -6.42 0.76 12.94
C HIS A 66 -5.72 -0.60 12.83
N PRO A 67 -5.28 -1.22 13.95
CA PRO A 67 -4.52 -2.47 13.93
C PRO A 67 -5.31 -3.66 13.37
N ASP A 68 -6.63 -3.66 13.54
CA ASP A 68 -7.54 -4.77 13.20
C ASP A 68 -8.32 -4.54 11.89
N HIS A 69 -8.08 -3.41 11.20
CA HIS A 69 -8.75 -3.12 9.94
C HIS A 69 -8.23 -4.06 8.83
N PRO A 70 -9.10 -4.60 7.95
CA PRO A 70 -8.68 -5.52 6.89
C PRO A 70 -7.64 -4.92 5.94
N MET A 71 -7.66 -3.60 5.69
CA MET A 71 -6.60 -2.95 4.90
C MET A 71 -5.23 -3.02 5.57
N THR A 72 -5.16 -2.92 6.91
CA THR A 72 -3.90 -3.06 7.66
C THR A 72 -3.30 -4.45 7.49
N ALA A 73 -4.14 -5.49 7.49
CA ALA A 73 -3.71 -6.85 7.20
C ALA A 73 -3.16 -6.98 5.75
N VAL A 74 -3.86 -6.41 4.77
CA VAL A 74 -3.42 -6.42 3.37
C VAL A 74 -2.06 -5.71 3.17
N LEU A 75 -1.84 -4.56 3.81
CA LEU A 75 -0.56 -3.85 3.76
C LEU A 75 0.59 -4.68 4.36
N ARG A 76 0.36 -5.34 5.51
CA ARG A 76 1.34 -6.24 6.14
C ARG A 76 1.69 -7.41 5.22
N GLU A 77 0.68 -8.09 4.68
CA GLU A 77 0.88 -9.19 3.73
C GLU A 77 1.60 -8.75 2.44
N GLY A 78 1.30 -7.53 1.96
CA GLY A 78 1.96 -6.92 0.82
C GLY A 78 3.45 -6.73 1.04
N LEU A 79 3.85 -6.22 2.22
CA LEU A 79 5.25 -6.06 2.62
C LEU A 79 5.98 -7.41 2.72
N GLU A 80 5.35 -8.42 3.31
CA GLU A 80 5.91 -9.77 3.39
C GLU A 80 6.10 -10.39 1.99
N SER A 81 5.13 -10.17 1.10
CA SER A 81 5.17 -10.68 -0.27
C SER A 81 6.22 -9.98 -1.12
N ALA A 82 6.42 -8.67 -0.93
CA ALA A 82 7.46 -7.88 -1.59
C ALA A 82 8.87 -8.25 -1.08
N ALA A 83 8.99 -8.74 0.16
CA ALA A 83 10.25 -9.24 0.70
C ALA A 83 10.71 -10.57 0.08
N LYS A 84 9.76 -11.37 -0.42
CA LYS A 84 10.07 -12.60 -1.16
C LYS A 84 10.47 -12.21 -2.59
N PRO A 85 11.65 -12.62 -3.10
CA PRO A 85 12.04 -12.34 -4.48
C PRO A 85 11.00 -12.89 -5.46
N ARG A 86 10.15 -12.02 -6.00
CA ARG A 86 9.17 -12.42 -7.01
C ARG A 86 9.92 -12.63 -8.32
N ARG A 87 10.10 -13.90 -8.71
CA ARG A 87 10.56 -14.27 -10.05
C ARG A 87 9.62 -13.63 -11.07
N ARG A 88 10.05 -12.52 -11.69
CA ARG A 88 9.32 -11.85 -12.77
C ARG A 88 9.52 -12.63 -14.07
N GLY A 89 9.00 -13.86 -14.12
CA GLY A 89 8.87 -14.63 -15.35
C GLY A 89 7.38 -14.77 -15.66
N GLY A 90 6.91 -14.22 -16.79
CA GLY A 90 5.62 -14.65 -17.35
C GLY A 90 4.84 -13.68 -18.23
N TRP A 91 4.99 -12.35 -18.15
CA TRP A 91 4.16 -11.47 -19.01
C TRP A 91 4.76 -11.20 -20.40
N ARG A 92 6.08 -11.40 -20.55
CA ARG A 92 6.81 -11.20 -21.82
C ARG A 92 6.95 -12.47 -22.69
N SER A 93 6.33 -13.59 -22.31
CA SER A 93 6.48 -14.88 -23.01
C SER A 93 5.45 -15.14 -24.12
N ARG A 94 4.80 -14.09 -24.67
CA ARG A 94 4.02 -14.25 -25.90
C ARG A 94 4.88 -13.84 -27.09
N ALA A 95 5.58 -14.83 -27.67
CA ALA A 95 5.99 -14.74 -29.06
C ALA A 95 4.71 -14.60 -29.91
N ARG A 96 4.73 -13.67 -30.86
CA ARG A 96 3.70 -13.57 -31.89
C ARG A 96 3.83 -14.75 -32.85
#